data_AF-B3LUF3-F1
#
_entry.id   AF-B3LUF3-F1
#
_cell.length_a   1.000
_cell.length_b   1.000
_cell.length_c   1.000
_cell.angle_alpha   90.00
_cell.angle_beta   90.00
_cell.angle_gamma   90.00
#
_symmetry.space_group_name_H-M   'P 1'
#
loop_
_entity.id
_entity.type
_entity.pdbx_description
1 polymer ?
#
loop_
_entity_poly.entity_id
_entity_poly.type
_entity_poly.pdbx_seq_one_letter_code
_entity_poly.pdbx_strand_id
1 'polypeptide(L)'
;MSSTDIWISNDASTFQKAQLPTQLRHVKVIKIREDSIGRIILLISTEITNEENADPDLSEIFISDSQGLKFSPVEWTPNHQFGNFRLTFPDFLKGTIFGSFHPSIDYSNHQVNYTENIAGGETKISVDNGLTWSNLKVVDEENADSFGCDITRPERCSLQGYFYNLKLSNPSAGIILMTGSVGDDNEFDRKDRKTFISRDGGLTWRVAHNSSGLYATGDLGNIIVYIPSPSYKDGDVQSKLYFSLDQGRTWNQYELADALFYIHPLELINTTPDGSGSKFILSGHLITTASQEGNNTNISYIARSVLYAIDFSAAF
;
A
#
# COMPACT_ATOMS: atom_id res chain seq x y z
N MET A 1 18.29 -23.61 -26.00
CA MET A 1 17.76 -22.52 -25.15
C MET A 1 16.28 -22.79 -24.95
N SER A 2 15.79 -22.83 -23.72
CA SER A 2 14.45 -23.35 -23.40
C SER A 2 13.41 -22.24 -23.39
N SER A 3 12.32 -22.41 -24.13
CA SER A 3 11.10 -21.61 -23.98
C SER A 3 10.32 -22.10 -22.75
N THR A 4 9.58 -21.19 -22.11
CA THR A 4 8.67 -21.54 -21.00
C THR A 4 7.26 -21.68 -21.55
N ASP A 5 6.66 -22.85 -21.32
CA ASP A 5 5.26 -23.13 -21.68
C ASP A 5 4.38 -23.11 -20.42
N ILE A 6 3.18 -22.54 -20.53
CA ILE A 6 2.16 -22.58 -19.47
C ILE A 6 1.16 -23.68 -19.81
N TRP A 7 0.87 -24.55 -18.85
CA TRP A 7 -0.11 -25.64 -18.97
C TRP A 7 -1.20 -25.48 -17.92
N ILE A 8 -2.46 -25.65 -18.32
CA ILE A 8 -3.65 -25.42 -17.50
C ILE A 8 -4.41 -26.73 -17.34
N SER A 9 -4.90 -26.97 -16.14
CA SER A 9 -5.72 -28.14 -15.81
C SER A 9 -6.80 -27.75 -14.79
N ASN A 10 -8.02 -28.22 -15.02
CA ASN A 10 -9.15 -28.02 -14.12
C ASN A 10 -9.40 -29.23 -13.21
N ASP A 11 -8.74 -30.35 -13.48
CA ASP A 11 -8.94 -31.66 -12.81
C ASP A 11 -7.62 -32.28 -12.29
N ALA A 12 -6.50 -31.59 -12.47
CA ALA A 12 -5.14 -32.05 -12.19
C ALA A 12 -4.73 -33.35 -12.93
N SER A 13 -5.49 -33.75 -13.96
CA SER A 13 -5.28 -34.99 -14.71
C SER A 13 -5.05 -34.74 -16.20
N THR A 14 -5.83 -33.83 -16.77
CA THR A 14 -5.74 -33.40 -18.16
C THR A 14 -5.15 -32.00 -18.22
N PHE A 15 -4.09 -31.83 -19.01
CA PHE A 15 -3.39 -30.56 -19.16
C PHE A 15 -3.48 -30.07 -20.60
N GLN A 16 -3.83 -28.81 -20.77
CA GLN A 16 -3.86 -28.12 -22.04
C GLN A 16 -2.83 -26.99 -22.05
N LYS A 17 -2.05 -26.89 -23.12
CA LYS A 17 -1.08 -25.82 -23.27
C LYS A 17 -1.82 -24.50 -23.52
N ALA A 18 -1.52 -23.48 -22.73
CA ALA A 18 -2.08 -22.15 -22.90
C ALA A 18 -1.47 -21.44 -24.12
N GLN A 19 -2.29 -20.64 -24.79
CA GLN A 19 -1.91 -19.75 -25.86
C GLN A 19 -1.50 -18.40 -25.28
N LEU A 20 -0.23 -18.07 -25.46
CA LEU A 20 0.35 -16.77 -25.12
C LEU A 20 0.54 -15.94 -26.41
N PRO A 21 0.44 -14.60 -26.34
CA PRO A 21 0.60 -13.74 -27.51
C PRO A 21 2.06 -13.69 -28.01
N THR A 22 3.02 -14.01 -27.14
CA THR A 22 4.44 -14.14 -27.47
C THR A 22 5.04 -15.37 -26.79
N GLN A 23 6.18 -15.85 -27.30
CA GLN A 23 6.93 -16.90 -26.63
C GLN A 23 7.67 -16.34 -25.43
N LEU A 24 7.41 -16.92 -24.26
CA LEU A 24 8.11 -16.58 -23.02
C LEU A 24 9.52 -17.19 -23.03
N ARG A 25 10.53 -16.33 -23.02
CA ARG A 25 11.95 -16.70 -23.00
C ARG A 25 12.66 -15.82 -21.99
N HIS A 26 13.50 -16.41 -21.13
CA HIS A 26 14.20 -15.67 -20.08
C HIS A 26 13.23 -14.83 -19.25
N VAL A 27 12.14 -15.45 -18.79
CA VAL A 27 11.15 -14.78 -17.92
C VAL A 27 10.92 -15.60 -16.67
N LYS A 28 10.71 -14.88 -15.58
CA LYS A 28 10.32 -15.40 -14.28
C LYS A 28 8.85 -15.06 -14.05
N VAL A 29 8.08 -16.07 -13.64
CA VAL A 29 6.72 -15.84 -13.13
C VAL A 29 6.83 -15.29 -11.70
N ILE A 30 6.39 -14.06 -11.50
CA ILE A 30 6.40 -13.40 -10.18
C ILE A 30 5.16 -13.80 -9.39
N LYS A 31 4.00 -13.79 -10.05
CA LYS A 31 2.72 -14.04 -9.38
C LYS A 31 1.71 -14.67 -10.32
N ILE A 32 0.97 -15.65 -9.80
CA ILE A 32 -0.21 -16.23 -10.44
C ILE A 32 -1.37 -16.04 -9.45
N ARG A 33 -2.50 -15.50 -9.93
CA ARG A 33 -3.71 -15.34 -9.13
C ARG A 33 -4.92 -15.63 -10.01
N GLU A 34 -5.88 -16.36 -9.47
CA GLU A 34 -7.21 -16.48 -10.07
C GLU A 34 -8.09 -15.33 -9.59
N ASP A 35 -8.81 -14.70 -10.52
CA ASP A 35 -9.77 -13.63 -10.23
C ASP A 35 -11.13 -14.20 -9.80
N SER A 36 -12.07 -13.30 -9.48
CA SER A 36 -13.38 -13.69 -8.94
C SER A 36 -14.29 -14.43 -9.92
N ILE A 37 -13.93 -14.46 -11.21
CA ILE A 37 -14.71 -15.09 -12.28
C ILE A 37 -13.94 -16.23 -12.96
N GLY A 38 -12.85 -16.69 -12.34
CA GLY A 38 -12.08 -17.87 -12.77
C GLY A 38 -11.03 -17.60 -13.85
N ARG A 39 -10.70 -16.33 -14.14
CA ARG A 39 -9.60 -16.01 -15.05
C ARG A 39 -8.29 -15.96 -14.29
N ILE A 40 -7.21 -16.29 -14.97
CA ILE A 40 -5.86 -16.31 -14.43
C ILE A 40 -5.18 -15.00 -14.77
N ILE A 41 -4.67 -14.33 -13.75
CA ILE A 41 -3.82 -13.15 -13.83
C ILE A 41 -2.38 -13.60 -13.56
N LEU A 42 -1.52 -13.37 -14.55
CA LEU A 42 -0.12 -13.73 -14.54
C LEU A 42 0.73 -12.46 -14.58
N LEU A 43 1.57 -12.28 -13.56
CA LEU A 43 2.62 -11.27 -13.55
C LEU A 43 3.94 -11.96 -13.86
N ILE A 44 4.57 -11.56 -14.96
CA ILE A 44 5.90 -12.05 -15.36
C ILE A 44 6.90 -10.90 -15.38
N SER A 45 8.17 -11.22 -15.25
CA SER A 45 9.29 -10.30 -15.43
C SER A 45 10.37 -10.97 -16.24
N THR A 46 11.13 -10.22 -17.02
CA THR A 46 12.37 -10.72 -17.63
C THR A 46 13.34 -11.19 -16.54
N GLU A 47 14.08 -12.26 -16.81
CA GLU A 47 15.16 -12.76 -15.95
C GLU A 47 16.42 -11.94 -16.19
N ILE A 48 17.01 -11.46 -15.09
CA ILE A 48 18.32 -10.80 -15.09
C ILE A 48 19.37 -11.81 -15.58
N THR A 49 19.90 -11.61 -16.78
CA THR A 49 21.20 -12.17 -17.15
C THR A 49 22.26 -11.26 -16.52
N ASN A 50 23.21 -11.83 -15.75
CA ASN A 50 24.28 -11.13 -15.02
C ASN A 50 25.29 -10.35 -15.92
N GLU A 51 24.88 -9.86 -17.09
CA GLU A 51 25.71 -9.03 -17.96
C GLU A 51 25.60 -7.57 -17.50
N GLU A 52 26.74 -6.89 -17.40
CA GLU A 52 26.92 -5.52 -16.87
C GLU A 52 26.16 -4.42 -17.65
N ASN A 53 25.26 -4.77 -18.58
CA ASN A 53 24.46 -3.84 -19.39
C ASN A 53 23.05 -4.39 -19.71
N ALA A 54 22.47 -5.25 -18.88
CA ALA A 54 21.12 -5.75 -19.14
C ALA A 54 20.07 -4.64 -18.97
N ASP A 55 19.16 -4.50 -19.94
CA ASP A 55 17.99 -3.62 -19.86
C ASP A 55 17.19 -3.88 -18.56
N PRO A 56 16.51 -2.86 -18.01
CA PRO A 56 15.72 -3.01 -16.79
C PRO A 56 14.67 -4.13 -16.93
N ASP A 57 14.41 -4.82 -15.83
CA ASP A 57 13.41 -5.89 -15.69
C ASP A 57 12.07 -5.51 -16.33
N LEU A 58 11.79 -5.92 -17.57
CA LEU A 58 10.49 -5.67 -18.18
C LEU A 58 9.48 -6.59 -17.50
N SER A 59 8.56 -5.99 -16.77
CA SER A 59 7.45 -6.69 -16.13
C SER A 59 6.16 -6.51 -16.93
N GLU A 60 5.40 -7.59 -17.09
CA GLU A 60 4.17 -7.59 -17.89
C GLU A 60 3.04 -8.33 -17.15
N ILE A 61 1.81 -7.84 -17.31
CA ILE A 61 0.62 -8.49 -16.78
C ILE A 61 -0.15 -9.14 -17.91
N PHE A 62 -0.43 -10.44 -17.77
CA PHE A 62 -1.29 -11.20 -18.66
C PHE A 62 -2.57 -11.60 -17.95
N ILE A 63 -3.69 -11.52 -18.66
CA ILE A 63 -5.00 -11.95 -18.18
C ILE A 63 -5.55 -13.00 -19.14
N SER A 64 -6.02 -14.12 -18.60
CA SER A 64 -6.63 -15.18 -19.41
C SER A 64 -8.05 -14.86 -19.84
N ASP A 65 -8.54 -15.60 -20.83
CA ASP A 65 -9.96 -15.80 -21.06
C ASP A 65 -10.62 -16.63 -19.94
N SER A 66 -11.94 -16.82 -20.03
CA SER A 66 -12.73 -17.55 -19.03
C SER A 66 -12.43 -19.05 -18.97
N GLN A 67 -11.67 -19.59 -19.93
CA GLN A 67 -11.22 -20.99 -19.92
C GLN A 67 -9.81 -21.13 -19.34
N GLY A 68 -9.13 -20.03 -19.06
CA GLY A 68 -7.73 -20.03 -18.63
C GLY A 68 -6.74 -20.32 -19.77
N LEU A 69 -7.20 -20.53 -21.00
CA LEU A 69 -6.39 -21.09 -22.08
C LEU A 69 -5.75 -20.02 -22.96
N LYS A 70 -6.38 -18.87 -23.14
CA LYS A 70 -5.82 -17.80 -23.97
C LYS A 70 -5.50 -16.58 -23.13
N PHE A 71 -4.26 -16.11 -23.20
CA PHE A 71 -3.79 -14.94 -22.48
C PHE A 71 -3.70 -13.71 -23.37
N SER A 72 -3.95 -12.53 -22.81
CA SER A 72 -3.74 -11.24 -23.46
C SER A 72 -3.00 -10.29 -22.51
N PRO A 73 -2.07 -9.46 -23.03
CA PRO A 73 -1.30 -8.54 -22.19
C PRO A 73 -2.17 -7.33 -21.83
N VAL A 74 -1.89 -6.72 -20.68
CA VAL A 74 -2.38 -5.38 -20.37
C VAL A 74 -1.47 -4.38 -21.09
N GLU A 75 -2.00 -3.70 -22.13
CA GLU A 75 -1.20 -3.04 -23.17
C GLU A 75 -0.17 -2.00 -22.68
N TRP A 76 -0.45 -1.27 -21.60
CA TRP A 76 0.45 -0.24 -21.09
C TRP A 76 1.52 -0.78 -20.13
N THR A 77 1.42 -2.05 -19.73
CA THR A 77 2.35 -2.67 -18.76
C THR A 77 3.75 -2.93 -19.30
N PRO A 78 3.97 -3.31 -20.58
CA PRO A 78 5.32 -3.41 -21.14
C PRO A 78 5.93 -2.01 -21.29
N ASN A 79 6.49 -1.48 -20.21
CA ASN A 79 7.12 -0.17 -20.14
C ASN A 79 8.44 -0.29 -19.38
N HIS A 80 9.55 0.04 -20.05
CA HIS A 80 10.90 -0.01 -19.48
C HIS A 80 11.09 0.92 -18.27
N GLN A 81 10.22 1.91 -18.07
CA GLN A 81 10.22 2.76 -16.89
C GLN A 81 9.64 2.07 -15.65
N PHE A 82 8.98 0.93 -15.82
CA PHE A 82 8.43 0.14 -14.72
C PHE A 82 9.18 -1.18 -14.65
N GLY A 83 10.11 -1.27 -13.70
CA GLY A 83 10.89 -2.47 -13.44
C GLY A 83 10.32 -3.35 -12.33
N ASN A 84 9.74 -2.75 -11.30
CA ASN A 84 9.19 -3.46 -10.15
C ASN A 84 7.67 -3.31 -10.09
N PHE A 85 6.98 -4.44 -10.24
CA PHE A 85 5.52 -4.49 -10.20
C PHE A 85 5.07 -5.15 -8.91
N ARG A 86 4.09 -4.54 -8.24
CA ARG A 86 3.42 -5.15 -7.11
C ARG A 86 1.92 -5.03 -7.29
N LEU A 87 1.25 -6.19 -7.31
CA LEU A 87 -0.20 -6.28 -7.36
C LEU A 87 -0.77 -6.69 -6.00
N THR A 88 -1.71 -5.91 -5.51
CA THR A 88 -2.48 -6.17 -4.29
C THR A 88 -3.95 -6.38 -4.64
N PHE A 89 -4.55 -7.40 -4.04
CA PHE A 89 -5.92 -7.84 -4.27
C PHE A 89 -6.64 -7.79 -2.92
N PRO A 90 -7.51 -6.80 -2.66
CA PRO A 90 -8.28 -6.75 -1.43
C PRO A 90 -9.34 -7.86 -1.45
N ASP A 91 -9.30 -8.80 -0.51
CA ASP A 91 -10.22 -9.94 -0.51
C ASP A 91 -11.69 -9.54 -0.26
N PHE A 92 -11.92 -8.37 0.34
CA PHE A 92 -13.24 -7.79 0.58
C PHE A 92 -13.80 -6.96 -0.59
N LEU A 93 -13.00 -6.69 -1.64
CA LEU A 93 -13.42 -5.99 -2.86
C LEU A 93 -13.11 -6.84 -4.09
N LYS A 94 -14.01 -7.78 -4.37
CA LYS A 94 -13.89 -8.67 -5.54
C LYS A 94 -13.85 -7.85 -6.82
N GLY A 95 -12.89 -8.18 -7.69
CA GLY A 95 -12.65 -7.48 -8.94
C GLY A 95 -11.76 -6.25 -8.84
N THR A 96 -11.42 -5.82 -7.63
CA THR A 96 -10.48 -4.70 -7.43
C THR A 96 -9.04 -5.19 -7.38
N ILE A 97 -8.17 -4.52 -8.12
CA ILE A 97 -6.73 -4.74 -8.13
C ILE A 97 -6.04 -3.40 -7.99
N PHE A 98 -5.14 -3.30 -7.03
CA PHE A 98 -4.21 -2.19 -6.93
C PHE A 98 -2.85 -2.61 -7.44
N GLY A 99 -2.23 -1.78 -8.26
CA GLY A 99 -0.90 -1.99 -8.79
C GLY A 99 0.01 -0.83 -8.45
N SER A 100 1.20 -1.12 -7.93
CA SER A 100 2.30 -0.17 -7.80
C SER A 100 3.39 -0.55 -8.79
N PHE A 101 3.80 0.42 -9.61
CA PHE A 101 4.69 0.25 -10.76
C PHE A 101 5.85 1.23 -10.60
N HIS A 102 7.04 0.72 -10.31
CA HIS A 102 8.22 1.55 -10.01
C HIS A 102 9.37 1.22 -10.97
N PRO A 103 10.28 2.17 -11.25
CA PRO A 103 11.48 1.88 -12.03
C PRO A 103 12.32 0.78 -11.40
N SER A 104 13.00 0.00 -12.25
CA SER A 104 14.02 -0.93 -11.75
C SER A 104 15.17 -0.11 -11.17
N ILE A 105 15.58 -0.43 -9.96
CA ILE A 105 16.77 0.18 -9.37
C ILE A 105 17.94 -0.69 -9.82
N ASP A 106 18.81 -0.13 -10.66
CA ASP A 106 20.06 -0.78 -11.03
C ASP A 106 20.98 -0.85 -9.80
N TYR A 107 21.14 -2.06 -9.25
CA TYR A 107 21.98 -2.34 -8.09
C TYR A 107 23.47 -2.46 -8.45
N SER A 108 23.86 -2.42 -9.74
CA SER A 108 25.26 -2.56 -10.16
C SER A 108 26.10 -1.34 -9.77
N ASN A 109 25.53 -0.14 -9.90
CA ASN A 109 26.13 1.09 -9.41
C ASN A 109 25.82 1.28 -7.93
N HIS A 110 26.78 0.91 -7.06
CA HIS A 110 26.78 1.12 -5.61
C HIS A 110 26.75 2.61 -5.18
N GLN A 111 26.31 3.52 -6.05
CA GLN A 111 26.10 4.95 -5.80
C GLN A 111 24.64 5.39 -6.03
N VAL A 112 23.66 4.54 -5.73
CA VAL A 112 22.31 5.07 -5.50
C VAL A 112 22.35 5.84 -4.18
N ASN A 113 22.53 7.15 -4.30
CA ASN A 113 22.37 8.08 -3.21
C ASN A 113 20.92 7.98 -2.72
N TYR A 114 20.68 7.19 -1.66
CA TYR A 114 19.41 7.12 -0.92
C TYR A 114 18.98 8.46 -0.29
N THR A 115 19.69 9.55 -0.60
CA THR A 115 19.44 10.91 -0.15
C THR A 115 18.38 11.65 -0.97
N GLU A 116 18.05 11.18 -2.19
CA GLU A 116 16.95 11.76 -2.96
C GLU A 116 15.60 11.33 -2.39
N ASN A 117 14.85 12.32 -1.90
CA ASN A 117 13.52 12.10 -1.34
C ASN A 117 12.45 11.97 -2.42
N ILE A 118 12.78 12.44 -3.64
CA ILE A 118 11.95 12.28 -4.82
C ILE A 118 12.06 10.83 -5.31
N ALA A 119 10.91 10.24 -5.61
CA ALA A 119 10.81 8.88 -6.10
C ALA A 119 9.97 8.84 -7.37
N GLY A 120 10.35 7.95 -8.28
CA GLY A 120 9.60 7.64 -9.49
C GLY A 120 8.61 6.48 -9.28
N GLY A 121 7.45 6.56 -9.93
CA GLY A 121 6.53 5.43 -10.10
C GLY A 121 5.08 5.85 -10.29
N GLU A 122 4.27 4.86 -10.64
CA GLU A 122 2.83 4.99 -10.81
C GLU A 122 2.08 4.00 -9.93
N THR A 123 0.93 4.45 -9.45
CA THR A 123 0.02 3.64 -8.66
C THR A 123 -1.34 3.68 -9.33
N LYS A 124 -1.84 2.52 -9.72
CA LYS A 124 -3.10 2.38 -10.46
C LYS A 124 -4.07 1.43 -9.78
N ILE A 125 -5.34 1.63 -10.06
CA ILE A 125 -6.44 0.76 -9.67
C ILE A 125 -7.16 0.24 -10.91
N SER A 126 -7.56 -1.02 -10.85
CA SER A 126 -8.59 -1.62 -11.69
C SER A 126 -9.74 -2.10 -10.82
N VAL A 127 -10.98 -1.91 -11.27
CA VAL A 127 -12.20 -2.40 -10.58
C VAL A 127 -13.00 -3.39 -11.43
N ASP A 128 -12.42 -3.82 -12.55
CA ASP A 128 -13.02 -4.73 -13.53
C ASP A 128 -12.12 -5.95 -13.79
N ASN A 129 -11.48 -6.44 -12.71
CA ASN A 129 -10.57 -7.57 -12.72
C ASN A 129 -9.38 -7.39 -13.70
N GLY A 130 -8.82 -6.18 -13.77
CA GLY A 130 -7.60 -5.86 -14.52
C GLY A 130 -7.80 -5.51 -16.00
N LEU A 131 -9.04 -5.36 -16.48
CA LEU A 131 -9.32 -5.02 -17.87
C LEU A 131 -9.02 -3.54 -18.16
N THR A 132 -9.44 -2.64 -17.28
CA THR A 132 -9.14 -1.22 -17.34
C THR A 132 -8.42 -0.77 -16.08
N TRP A 133 -7.55 0.22 -16.23
CA TRP A 133 -6.72 0.76 -15.15
C TRP A 133 -6.77 2.28 -15.17
N SER A 134 -6.74 2.87 -13.99
CA SER A 134 -6.73 4.33 -13.81
C SER A 134 -5.80 4.72 -12.67
N ASN A 135 -5.26 5.94 -12.70
CA ASN A 135 -4.49 6.49 -11.60
C ASN A 135 -5.37 6.76 -10.38
N LEU A 136 -4.78 6.72 -9.18
CA LEU A 136 -5.51 7.03 -7.95
C LEU A 136 -5.85 8.52 -7.87
N LYS A 137 -7.12 8.85 -8.11
CA LYS A 137 -7.60 10.23 -8.14
C LYS A 137 -7.80 10.80 -6.73
N VAL A 138 -7.23 11.96 -6.48
CA VAL A 138 -7.48 12.75 -5.26
C VAL A 138 -8.61 13.74 -5.52
N VAL A 139 -9.61 13.79 -4.64
CA VAL A 139 -10.78 14.68 -4.71
C VAL A 139 -10.92 15.50 -3.43
N ASP A 140 -9.93 16.33 -3.16
CA ASP A 140 -9.79 17.06 -1.90
C ASP A 140 -9.49 18.54 -2.13
N GLU A 141 -10.53 19.30 -2.50
CA GLU A 141 -10.42 20.73 -2.80
C GLU A 141 -9.90 21.53 -1.61
N GLU A 142 -10.29 21.14 -0.39
CA GLU A 142 -9.88 21.79 0.86
C GLU A 142 -8.36 21.69 1.11
N ASN A 143 -7.73 20.61 0.62
CA ASN A 143 -6.29 20.37 0.79
C ASN A 143 -5.51 20.53 -0.53
N ALA A 144 -6.14 21.04 -1.60
CA ALA A 144 -5.54 21.11 -2.93
C ALA A 144 -4.21 21.87 -2.93
N ASP A 145 -4.13 22.99 -2.21
CA ASP A 145 -2.93 23.84 -2.09
C ASP A 145 -1.77 23.15 -1.34
N SER A 146 -2.04 22.04 -0.65
CA SER A 146 -1.00 21.25 0.03
C SER A 146 -0.25 20.30 -0.89
N PHE A 147 -0.67 20.17 -2.14
CA PHE A 147 -0.04 19.32 -3.15
C PHE A 147 0.75 20.16 -4.15
N GLY A 148 1.91 19.65 -4.59
CA GLY A 148 2.77 20.32 -5.56
C GLY A 148 2.25 20.29 -7.00
N CYS A 149 1.06 19.76 -7.26
CA CYS A 149 0.51 19.55 -8.59
C CYS A 149 -1.02 19.68 -8.63
N ASP A 150 -1.55 19.75 -9.86
CA ASP A 150 -2.98 19.96 -10.11
C ASP A 150 -3.78 18.65 -10.04
N ILE A 151 -4.39 18.39 -8.88
CA ILE A 151 -5.18 17.19 -8.60
C ILE A 151 -6.42 17.02 -9.50
N THR A 152 -6.81 18.03 -10.29
CA THR A 152 -7.89 17.90 -11.27
C THR A 152 -7.48 17.09 -12.51
N ARG A 153 -6.17 16.86 -12.70
CA ARG A 153 -5.59 16.09 -13.81
C ARG A 153 -4.96 14.78 -13.30
N PRO A 154 -5.76 13.74 -12.99
CA PRO A 154 -5.26 12.50 -12.36
C PRO A 154 -4.25 11.71 -13.21
N GLU A 155 -4.24 11.91 -14.52
CA GLU A 155 -3.22 11.28 -15.40
C GLU A 155 -1.82 11.85 -15.19
N ARG A 156 -1.70 13.05 -14.59
CA ARG A 156 -0.41 13.68 -14.24
C ARG A 156 -0.21 13.74 -12.74
N CYS A 157 -1.20 14.26 -12.02
CA CYS A 157 -1.15 14.47 -10.59
C CYS A 157 -2.02 13.44 -9.86
N SER A 158 -1.40 12.41 -9.28
CA SER A 158 -2.14 11.32 -8.63
C SER A 158 -1.47 10.83 -7.36
N LEU A 159 -2.26 10.12 -6.54
CA LEU A 159 -1.78 9.53 -5.31
C LEU A 159 -0.87 8.34 -5.61
N GLN A 160 0.37 8.45 -5.16
CA GLN A 160 1.39 7.42 -5.24
C GLN A 160 1.60 6.76 -3.89
N GLY A 161 1.66 5.44 -3.87
CA GLY A 161 1.78 4.71 -2.62
C GLY A 161 2.09 3.25 -2.84
N TYR A 162 2.61 2.64 -1.78
CA TYR A 162 2.79 1.21 -1.75
C TYR A 162 1.64 0.58 -0.97
N PHE A 163 0.91 -0.33 -1.60
CA PHE A 163 -0.17 -1.09 -0.96
C PHE A 163 0.33 -2.27 -0.11
N TYR A 164 1.41 -2.09 0.65
CA TYR A 164 1.99 -3.15 1.48
C TYR A 164 0.99 -3.66 2.54
N ASN A 165 0.19 -2.75 3.10
CA ASN A 165 -0.66 -3.04 4.26
C ASN A 165 -2.14 -3.28 3.91
N LEU A 166 -2.54 -3.16 2.64
CA LEU A 166 -3.95 -3.36 2.27
C LEU A 166 -4.43 -4.81 2.51
N LYS A 167 -3.50 -5.78 2.44
CA LYS A 167 -3.79 -7.18 2.79
C LYS A 167 -4.08 -7.40 4.27
N LEU A 168 -3.60 -6.49 5.12
CA LEU A 168 -3.77 -6.52 6.57
C LEU A 168 -4.97 -5.69 7.02
N SER A 169 -5.65 -5.01 6.08
CA SER A 169 -6.82 -4.20 6.39
C SER A 169 -8.02 -5.12 6.59
N ASN A 170 -8.75 -4.92 7.69
CA ASN A 170 -9.98 -5.65 7.94
C ASN A 170 -11.04 -5.35 6.85
N PRO A 171 -11.90 -6.32 6.51
CA PRO A 171 -13.00 -6.11 5.58
C PRO A 171 -13.85 -4.89 5.96
N SER A 172 -14.20 -4.09 4.95
CA SER A 172 -15.04 -2.91 5.10
C SER A 172 -15.97 -2.77 3.89
N ALA A 173 -17.00 -1.93 4.02
CA ALA A 173 -17.90 -1.58 2.92
C ALA A 173 -17.27 -0.54 1.98
N GLY A 174 -16.07 -0.81 1.44
CA GLY A 174 -15.37 0.09 0.51
C GLY A 174 -14.55 1.20 1.17
N ILE A 175 -14.37 1.14 2.49
CA ILE A 175 -13.49 2.05 3.24
C ILE A 175 -12.06 1.54 3.18
N ILE A 176 -11.18 2.30 2.57
CA ILE A 176 -9.77 1.93 2.43
C ILE A 176 -8.91 3.09 2.92
N LEU A 177 -7.89 2.78 3.73
CA LEU A 177 -6.86 3.75 4.08
C LEU A 177 -5.54 3.37 3.43
N MET A 178 -4.76 4.37 3.05
CA MET A 178 -3.43 4.18 2.50
C MET A 178 -2.53 5.35 2.87
N THR A 179 -1.28 5.05 3.18
CA THR A 179 -0.23 6.07 3.29
C THR A 179 0.47 6.24 1.96
N GLY A 180 0.57 7.48 1.47
CA GLY A 180 1.17 7.80 0.18
C GLY A 180 1.53 9.27 0.06
N SER A 181 2.05 9.64 -1.10
CA SER A 181 2.34 11.03 -1.48
C SER A 181 1.62 11.34 -2.78
N VAL A 182 1.21 12.58 -2.99
CA VAL A 182 0.68 13.02 -4.29
C VAL A 182 1.86 13.52 -5.12
N GLY A 183 1.95 13.04 -6.36
CA GLY A 183 3.06 13.34 -7.27
C GLY A 183 2.58 13.77 -8.64
N ASP A 184 3.45 14.47 -9.38
CA ASP A 184 3.24 14.92 -10.75
C ASP A 184 4.12 14.12 -11.71
N ASP A 185 3.59 13.75 -12.88
CA ASP A 185 4.33 13.08 -13.96
C ASP A 185 5.27 11.97 -13.44
N ASN A 186 4.74 11.10 -12.59
CA ASN A 186 5.40 9.93 -11.97
C ASN A 186 6.43 10.22 -10.89
N GLU A 187 6.64 11.48 -10.50
CA GLU A 187 7.56 11.87 -9.44
C GLU A 187 6.83 12.33 -8.18
N PHE A 188 7.28 11.90 -7.01
CA PHE A 188 6.69 12.29 -5.73
C PHE A 188 7.74 12.38 -4.61
N ASP A 189 7.57 13.34 -3.69
CA ASP A 189 8.41 13.43 -2.50
C ASP A 189 7.92 12.46 -1.41
N ARG A 190 8.79 11.54 -1.01
CA ARG A 190 8.54 10.58 0.08
C ARG A 190 8.41 11.24 1.45
N LYS A 191 8.90 12.47 1.63
CA LYS A 191 8.76 13.25 2.86
C LYS A 191 7.37 13.84 3.03
N ASP A 192 6.65 14.07 1.92
CA ASP A 192 5.30 14.64 1.92
C ASP A 192 4.22 13.57 2.09
N ARG A 193 4.57 12.45 2.73
CA ARG A 193 3.66 11.33 2.97
C ARG A 193 2.54 11.71 3.93
N LYS A 194 1.32 11.55 3.44
CA LYS A 194 0.07 11.70 4.21
C LYS A 194 -0.67 10.37 4.23
N THR A 195 -1.66 10.26 5.10
CA THR A 195 -2.62 9.14 5.10
C THR A 195 -3.88 9.60 4.40
N PHE A 196 -4.34 8.82 3.44
CA PHE A 196 -5.53 9.05 2.63
C PHE A 196 -6.59 8.01 2.95
N ILE A 197 -7.85 8.39 2.72
CA ILE A 197 -9.03 7.53 2.83
C ILE A 197 -9.81 7.55 1.53
N SER A 198 -10.24 6.37 1.11
CA SER A 198 -11.26 6.17 0.08
C SER A 198 -12.52 5.60 0.73
N ARG A 199 -13.68 6.02 0.22
CA ARG A 199 -15.01 5.55 0.66
C ARG A 199 -15.80 4.85 -0.44
N ASP A 200 -15.20 4.69 -1.62
CA ASP A 200 -15.82 4.16 -2.84
C ASP A 200 -15.02 3.00 -3.42
N GLY A 201 -14.31 2.26 -2.55
CA GLY A 201 -13.52 1.09 -2.97
C GLY A 201 -12.21 1.42 -3.67
N GLY A 202 -11.71 2.64 -3.52
CA GLY A 202 -10.39 3.08 -4.02
C GLY A 202 -10.43 3.94 -5.28
N LEU A 203 -11.61 4.31 -5.77
CA LEU A 203 -11.76 5.12 -6.97
C LEU A 203 -11.39 6.58 -6.70
N THR A 204 -11.76 7.10 -5.54
CA THR A 204 -11.41 8.46 -5.12
C THR A 204 -10.83 8.49 -3.71
N TRP A 205 -9.90 9.42 -3.49
CA TRP A 205 -9.14 9.56 -2.27
C TRP A 205 -9.20 10.97 -1.71
N ARG A 206 -9.23 11.09 -0.38
CA ARG A 206 -9.12 12.35 0.36
C ARG A 206 -8.12 12.21 1.49
N VAL A 207 -7.53 13.31 1.94
CA VAL A 207 -6.61 13.33 3.08
C VAL A 207 -7.40 12.94 4.32
N ALA A 208 -6.93 11.91 5.02
CA ALA A 208 -7.43 11.50 6.33
C ALA A 208 -6.59 12.13 7.44
N HIS A 209 -5.26 12.15 7.26
CA HIS A 209 -4.33 12.74 8.21
C HIS A 209 -3.07 13.25 7.50
N ASN A 210 -2.50 14.35 8.00
CA ASN A 210 -1.31 15.00 7.44
C ASN A 210 0.02 14.26 7.69
N SER A 211 -0.02 13.05 8.24
CA SER A 211 1.15 12.23 8.52
C SER A 211 0.92 10.80 8.07
N SER A 212 1.99 10.01 8.03
CA SER A 212 1.88 8.55 8.06
C SER A 212 1.53 8.06 9.46
N GLY A 213 0.96 6.85 9.56
CA GLY A 213 0.59 6.25 10.83
C GLY A 213 0.09 4.82 10.69
N LEU A 214 -0.24 4.22 11.82
CA LEU A 214 -1.02 2.99 11.88
C LEU A 214 -2.50 3.32 11.83
N TYR A 215 -3.27 2.47 11.17
CA TYR A 215 -4.73 2.56 11.16
C TYR A 215 -5.35 1.18 11.21
N ALA A 216 -6.54 1.11 11.81
CA ALA A 216 -7.40 -0.05 11.79
C ALA A 216 -8.86 0.37 11.63
N THR A 217 -9.64 -0.48 10.97
CA THR A 217 -11.07 -0.30 10.77
C THR A 217 -11.87 -1.30 11.60
N GLY A 218 -13.07 -0.91 11.99
CA GLY A 218 -14.06 -1.75 12.66
C GLY A 218 -15.47 -1.32 12.33
N ASP A 219 -16.45 -2.10 12.79
CA ASP A 219 -17.85 -1.96 12.39
C ASP A 219 -18.00 -1.75 10.87
N LEU A 220 -17.37 -2.64 10.10
CA LEU A 220 -17.35 -2.64 8.63
C LEU A 220 -16.87 -1.32 7.99
N GLY A 221 -16.07 -0.54 8.72
CA GLY A 221 -15.48 0.73 8.28
C GLY A 221 -16.10 1.98 8.90
N ASN A 222 -17.13 1.85 9.74
CA ASN A 222 -17.70 2.99 10.45
C ASN A 222 -16.76 3.51 11.54
N ILE A 223 -16.08 2.59 12.25
CA ILE A 223 -15.04 2.95 13.22
C ILE A 223 -13.70 2.93 12.50
N ILE A 224 -12.96 4.03 12.62
CA ILE A 224 -11.57 4.13 12.16
C ILE A 224 -10.74 4.61 13.32
N VAL A 225 -9.69 3.86 13.65
CA VAL A 225 -8.70 4.26 14.66
C VAL A 225 -7.39 4.54 13.94
N TYR A 226 -6.75 5.66 14.28
CA TYR A 226 -5.52 6.12 13.67
C TYR A 226 -4.52 6.57 14.74
N ILE A 227 -3.29 6.06 14.64
CA ILE A 227 -2.16 6.47 15.47
C ILE A 227 -1.10 7.07 14.55
N PRO A 228 -0.83 8.38 14.62
CA PRO A 228 0.21 8.99 13.79
C PRO A 228 1.55 8.36 14.10
N SER A 229 2.33 8.13 13.05
CA SER A 229 3.74 7.85 13.20
C SER A 229 4.40 9.08 13.83
N PRO A 230 5.27 8.85 14.81
CA PRO A 230 5.88 9.93 15.55
C PRO A 230 6.74 10.84 14.68
N SER A 231 6.59 12.15 14.85
CA SER A 231 7.48 13.17 14.27
C SER A 231 8.39 13.73 15.35
N TYR A 232 9.70 13.46 15.25
CA TYR A 232 10.69 14.03 16.16
C TYR A 232 10.97 15.52 15.92
N LYS A 233 10.42 16.11 14.84
CA LYS A 233 10.76 17.47 14.40
C LYS A 233 10.15 18.56 15.27
N ASP A 234 8.97 18.31 15.85
CA ASP A 234 8.17 19.37 16.47
C ASP A 234 8.14 19.28 18.00
N GLY A 235 8.87 18.33 18.59
CA GLY A 235 8.84 18.09 20.04
C GLY A 235 7.47 17.65 20.57
N ASP A 236 6.53 17.32 19.68
CA ASP A 236 5.21 16.77 20.02
C ASP A 236 5.36 15.28 20.32
N VAL A 237 5.88 15.01 21.52
CA VAL A 237 6.10 13.64 22.04
C VAL A 237 4.80 13.03 22.58
N GLN A 238 3.66 13.71 22.39
CA GLN A 238 2.39 13.30 22.96
C GLN A 238 1.80 12.12 22.20
N SER A 239 1.50 11.06 22.95
CA SER A 239 0.85 9.86 22.44
C SER A 239 -0.64 10.12 22.19
N LYS A 240 -0.94 10.72 21.02
CA LYS A 240 -2.30 11.02 20.56
C LYS A 240 -2.86 9.86 19.76
N LEU A 241 -4.13 9.56 20.00
CA LEU A 241 -4.96 8.66 19.20
C LEU A 241 -6.02 9.51 18.51
N TYR A 242 -6.28 9.22 17.24
CA TYR A 242 -7.40 9.81 16.50
C TYR A 242 -8.40 8.72 16.16
N PHE A 243 -9.68 9.06 16.19
CA PHE A 243 -10.72 8.14 15.76
C PHE A 243 -11.85 8.84 15.03
N SER A 244 -12.51 8.12 14.15
CA SER A 244 -13.72 8.54 13.44
C SER A 244 -14.80 7.48 13.61
N LEU A 245 -16.05 7.94 13.73
CA LEU A 245 -17.26 7.10 13.82
C LEU A 245 -18.19 7.32 12.62
N ASP A 246 -17.72 8.06 11.61
CA ASP A 246 -18.49 8.48 10.44
C ASP A 246 -17.70 8.29 9.14
N GLN A 247 -16.91 7.21 9.08
CA GLN A 247 -16.13 6.81 7.89
C GLN A 247 -15.09 7.87 7.48
N GLY A 248 -14.44 8.47 8.47
CA GLY A 248 -13.35 9.44 8.29
C GLY A 248 -13.82 10.78 7.75
N ARG A 249 -15.07 11.19 8.00
CA ARG A 249 -15.57 12.53 7.66
C ARG A 249 -15.22 13.53 8.75
N THR A 250 -15.37 13.12 10.01
CA THR A 250 -14.93 13.86 11.18
C THR A 250 -13.99 13.01 12.03
N TRP A 251 -13.04 13.67 12.67
CA TRP A 251 -12.00 13.04 13.48
C TRP A 251 -12.02 13.64 14.89
N ASN A 252 -12.00 12.76 15.88
CA ASN A 252 -11.88 13.09 17.29
C ASN A 252 -10.49 12.71 17.78
N GLN A 253 -9.94 13.50 18.69
CA GLN A 253 -8.65 13.23 19.32
C GLN A 253 -8.87 12.67 20.73
N TYR A 254 -8.04 11.71 21.11
CA TYR A 254 -7.95 11.17 22.46
C TYR A 254 -6.48 11.12 22.88
N GLU A 255 -6.18 11.59 24.10
CA GLU A 255 -4.83 11.52 24.66
C GLU A 255 -4.69 10.22 25.46
N LEU A 256 -3.70 9.39 25.12
CA LEU A 256 -3.44 8.16 25.86
C LEU A 256 -2.95 8.50 27.28
N ALA A 257 -3.25 7.63 28.25
CA ALA A 257 -2.95 7.89 29.66
C ALA A 257 -1.45 8.15 29.92
N ASP A 258 -0.57 7.54 29.12
CA ASP A 258 0.87 7.78 29.15
C ASP A 258 1.33 8.96 28.27
N ALA A 259 0.47 9.94 27.94
CA ALA A 259 0.80 11.05 27.02
C ALA A 259 2.01 11.91 27.46
N LEU A 260 2.47 11.78 28.70
CA LEU A 260 3.73 12.36 29.20
C LEU A 260 4.97 11.69 28.60
N PHE A 261 4.81 10.51 28.02
CA PHE A 261 5.86 9.69 27.46
C PHE A 261 5.58 9.35 26.00
N TYR A 262 6.67 9.10 25.29
CA TYR A 262 6.63 8.67 23.91
C TYR A 262 6.15 7.22 23.81
N ILE A 263 5.10 6.97 23.05
CA ILE A 263 4.75 5.62 22.60
C ILE A 263 5.19 5.46 21.15
N HIS A 264 6.10 4.52 20.91
CA HIS A 264 6.38 4.00 19.57
C HIS A 264 5.33 2.93 19.22
N PRO A 265 4.36 3.22 18.34
CA PRO A 265 3.35 2.24 17.98
C PRO A 265 3.99 1.15 17.11
N LEU A 266 3.66 -0.11 17.39
CA LEU A 266 4.12 -1.25 16.61
C LEU A 266 2.99 -1.84 15.77
N GLU A 267 1.83 -2.04 16.40
CA GLU A 267 0.70 -2.68 15.77
C GLU A 267 -0.61 -2.10 16.29
N LEU A 268 -1.58 -1.94 15.40
CA LEU A 268 -2.95 -1.60 15.73
C LEU A 268 -3.85 -2.57 14.98
N ILE A 269 -4.58 -3.39 15.72
CA ILE A 269 -5.47 -4.42 15.15
C ILE A 269 -6.86 -4.28 15.72
N ASN A 270 -7.86 -4.62 14.90
CA ASN A 270 -9.19 -4.94 15.39
C ASN A 270 -9.19 -6.41 15.85
N THR A 271 -9.77 -6.66 17.03
CA THR A 271 -9.81 -8.02 17.61
C THR A 271 -10.72 -8.98 16.85
N THR A 272 -11.55 -8.47 15.93
CA THR A 272 -12.48 -9.26 15.12
C THR A 272 -12.04 -9.19 13.65
N PRO A 273 -11.40 -10.26 13.12
CA PRO A 273 -10.78 -10.24 11.79
C PRO A 273 -11.76 -10.03 10.61
N ASP A 274 -13.05 -10.28 10.81
CA ASP A 274 -14.07 -10.08 9.77
C ASP A 274 -14.48 -8.61 9.58
N GLY A 275 -13.91 -7.69 10.38
CA GLY A 275 -14.16 -6.25 10.31
C GLY A 275 -15.41 -5.78 11.06
N SER A 276 -16.23 -6.68 11.60
CA SER A 276 -17.44 -6.31 12.36
C SER A 276 -17.16 -5.82 13.78
N GLY A 277 -15.95 -6.04 14.29
CA GLY A 277 -15.59 -5.73 15.67
C GLY A 277 -15.51 -4.24 15.98
N SER A 278 -15.81 -3.88 17.22
CA SER A 278 -15.70 -2.53 17.79
C SER A 278 -14.51 -2.37 18.76
N LYS A 279 -13.66 -3.40 18.87
CA LYS A 279 -12.58 -3.46 19.84
C LYS A 279 -11.24 -3.59 19.16
N PHE A 280 -10.26 -2.87 19.69
CA PHE A 280 -8.94 -2.77 19.11
C PHE A 280 -7.86 -3.00 20.16
N ILE A 281 -6.72 -3.50 19.70
CA ILE A 281 -5.50 -3.61 20.49
C ILE A 281 -4.44 -2.76 19.82
N LEU A 282 -3.86 -1.84 20.58
CA LEU A 282 -2.65 -1.11 20.22
C LEU A 282 -1.48 -1.68 21.03
N SER A 283 -0.44 -2.15 20.35
CA SER A 283 0.81 -2.57 20.96
C SER A 283 1.94 -1.61 20.60
N GLY A 284 2.88 -1.40 21.52
CA GLY A 284 3.97 -0.47 21.31
C GLY A 284 5.04 -0.52 22.38
N HIS A 285 5.97 0.43 22.29
CA HIS A 285 6.99 0.66 23.31
C HIS A 285 6.90 2.07 23.87
N LEU A 286 6.76 2.18 25.18
CA LEU A 286 7.00 3.41 25.92
C LEU A 286 8.50 3.67 25.96
N ILE A 287 8.96 4.80 25.41
CA ILE A 287 10.37 5.20 25.46
C ILE A 287 10.52 6.32 26.48
N THR A 288 11.37 6.08 27.48
CA THR A 288 11.73 7.05 28.52
C THR A 288 13.22 7.28 28.53
N THR A 289 13.67 8.52 28.75
CA THR A 289 15.09 8.83 28.97
C THR A 289 15.49 8.44 30.40
N ALA A 290 16.55 7.65 30.55
CA ALA A 290 17.19 7.44 31.84
C ALA A 290 18.23 8.54 32.07
N SER A 291 18.02 9.38 33.09
CA SER A 291 19.05 10.31 33.55
C SER A 291 20.14 9.51 34.27
N GLN A 292 21.36 9.49 33.73
CA GLN A 292 22.52 9.09 34.53
C GLN A 292 23.02 10.30 35.32
N GLU A 293 23.07 10.16 36.65
CA GLU A 293 23.82 11.09 37.50
C GLU A 293 25.33 10.89 37.24
N GLY A 294 25.97 11.88 36.64
CA GLY A 294 27.42 11.98 36.50
C GLY A 294 27.89 12.12 35.06
N ASN A 295 28.45 13.30 34.73
CA ASN A 295 29.36 13.74 33.64
C ASN A 295 29.59 12.89 32.36
N ASN A 296 28.73 11.96 31.98
CA ASN A 296 28.80 11.21 30.75
C ASN A 296 27.62 11.59 29.85
N THR A 297 27.93 12.04 28.64
CA THR A 297 26.99 12.49 27.59
C THR A 297 26.21 11.36 26.93
N ASN A 298 26.19 10.15 27.50
CA ASN A 298 25.47 9.01 26.96
C ASN A 298 24.04 8.98 27.51
N ILE A 299 23.10 9.51 26.73
CA ILE A 299 21.66 9.37 26.97
C ILE A 299 21.31 7.89 26.77
N SER A 300 20.84 7.22 27.82
CA SER A 300 20.30 5.86 27.70
C SER A 300 18.77 5.91 27.63
N TYR A 301 18.18 5.11 26.74
CA TYR A 301 16.74 4.99 26.56
C TYR A 301 16.26 3.68 27.18
N ILE A 302 15.20 3.75 27.97
CA ILE A 302 14.49 2.57 28.48
C ILE A 302 13.24 2.41 27.64
N ALA A 303 13.09 1.26 26.98
CA ALA A 303 11.89 0.87 26.27
C ALA A 303 11.10 -0.13 27.13
N ARG A 304 9.81 0.16 27.39
CA ARG A 304 8.88 -0.76 28.05
C ARG A 304 7.76 -1.11 27.09
N SER A 305 7.44 -2.38 26.95
CA SER A 305 6.28 -2.79 26.16
C SER A 305 4.98 -2.28 26.80
N VAL A 306 4.09 -1.74 25.99
CA VAL A 306 2.76 -1.29 26.39
C VAL A 306 1.71 -1.91 25.49
N LEU A 307 0.53 -2.15 26.07
CA LEU A 307 -0.63 -2.67 25.36
C LEU A 307 -1.87 -1.94 25.83
N TYR A 308 -2.62 -1.39 24.87
CA TYR A 308 -3.85 -0.67 25.10
C TYR A 308 -5.01 -1.45 24.47
N ALA A 309 -6.06 -1.68 25.27
CA ALA A 309 -7.35 -2.15 24.77
C ALA A 309 -8.26 -0.94 24.58
N ILE A 310 -8.77 -0.77 23.36
CA ILE A 310 -9.63 0.35 22.97
C ILE A 310 -11.00 -0.24 22.64
N ASP A 311 -12.04 0.17 23.36
CA ASP A 311 -13.38 -0.41 23.28
C ASP A 311 -14.40 0.65 22.85
N PHE A 312 -14.93 0.52 21.62
CA PHE A 312 -15.99 1.38 21.08
C PHE A 312 -17.39 0.77 21.24
N SER A 313 -17.59 -0.26 22.07
CA SER A 313 -18.91 -0.90 22.24
C SER A 313 -20.01 0.01 22.79
N ALA A 314 -19.65 1.16 23.37
CA ALA A 314 -20.59 2.17 23.86
C ALA A 314 -20.76 3.37 22.91
N ALA A 315 -20.11 3.35 21.74
CA ALA A 315 -20.16 4.44 20.77
C ALA A 315 -21.43 4.43 19.91
N PHE A 316 -22.16 3.31 19.90
CA PHE A 316 -23.40 3.08 19.15
C PHE A 316 -24.46 2.44 20.05
#